data_AF-A0A1C6GC44-F1
#
_entry.id   AF-A0A1C6GC44-F1
#
_cell.length_a   1.000
_cell.length_b   1.000
_cell.length_c   1.000
_cell.angle_alpha   90.00
_cell.angle_beta   90.00
_cell.angle_gamma   90.00
#
_symmetry.space_group_name_H-M   'P 1'
#
loop_
_entity.id
_entity.type
_entity.pdbx_description
1 polymer ?
#
loop_
_entity_poly.entity_id
_entity_poly.type
_entity_poly.pdbx_seq_one_letter_code
_entity_poly.pdbx_strand_id
1 'polypeptide(L)'
;MCVILVKERGIELPTKGVLESCWKRNPDGAGFMFNDSNKVVIMKGFMTFEEFYLRLQTANEFYHLKEKGVVIHFRIATSGLKDKGNCHPYPISNDNLDLRKSFILTELGIAHNGIIRNYNGKDKVLNDTQLFIKNDLFELNSLDKEFYKNVIFQSMIERLIDGSRLVFLNQKGEIIKLGDWFQDGNYYFSNLNHVSKKFLNINKRPQIFDNDLKYFDEENEEFTINDEVVDKDYFDLFIDALDRLENGDSVYSEDYFQEYNSFNGKYYLNKEDKMIYELIGNNELMFVDYYKSKEEYYKLKL
;
A
#
# COMPACT_ATOMS: atom_id res chain seq x y z
N MET A 1 -7.41 3.96 -6.94
CA MET A 1 -5.97 3.80 -6.63
C MET A 1 -5.31 3.04 -7.76
N CYS A 2 -4.07 3.38 -8.11
CA CYS A 2 -3.28 2.70 -9.13
C CYS A 2 -3.08 1.21 -8.79
N VAL A 3 -2.52 0.42 -9.69
CA VAL A 3 -2.07 -0.94 -9.35
C VAL A 3 -0.63 -1.17 -9.81
N ILE A 4 0.19 -1.64 -8.87
CA ILE A 4 1.51 -2.19 -9.15
C ILE A 4 1.37 -3.71 -9.16
N LEU A 5 1.93 -4.34 -10.20
CA LEU A 5 2.11 -5.77 -10.31
C LEU A 5 3.60 -6.07 -10.27
N VAL A 6 4.00 -6.91 -9.34
CA VAL A 6 5.38 -7.40 -9.19
C VAL A 6 5.43 -8.85 -9.63
N LYS A 7 6.37 -9.13 -10.53
CA LYS A 7 6.67 -10.44 -11.06
C LYS A 7 8.14 -10.74 -10.76
N GLU A 8 8.40 -11.77 -9.96
CA GLU A 8 9.76 -12.16 -9.58
C GLU A 8 10.46 -12.94 -10.70
N ARG A 9 11.78 -13.10 -10.59
CA ARG A 9 12.58 -13.86 -11.55
C ARG A 9 12.14 -15.33 -11.59
N GLY A 10 12.14 -15.92 -12.78
CA GLY A 10 11.76 -17.32 -13.03
C GLY A 10 10.26 -17.54 -13.23
N ILE A 11 9.44 -16.53 -12.96
CA ILE A 11 7.98 -16.57 -13.20
C ILE A 11 7.68 -16.14 -14.64
N GLU A 12 6.61 -16.65 -15.24
CA GLU A 12 6.13 -16.16 -16.54
C GLU A 12 5.52 -14.74 -16.41
N LEU A 13 5.32 -14.05 -17.54
CA LEU A 13 4.54 -12.82 -17.50
C LEU A 13 3.06 -13.13 -17.19
N PRO A 14 2.35 -12.21 -16.50
CA PRO A 14 0.91 -12.31 -16.32
C PRO A 14 0.19 -12.48 -17.66
N THR A 15 -0.91 -13.23 -17.65
CA THR A 15 -1.72 -13.41 -18.87
C THR A 15 -2.28 -12.07 -19.33
N LYS A 16 -2.57 -11.95 -20.63
CA LYS A 16 -3.22 -10.76 -21.19
C LYS A 16 -4.48 -10.37 -20.42
N GLY A 17 -5.29 -11.34 -19.98
CA GLY A 17 -6.50 -11.09 -19.20
C GLY A 17 -6.26 -10.43 -17.84
N VAL A 18 -5.18 -10.79 -17.13
CA VAL A 18 -4.79 -10.12 -15.87
C VAL A 18 -4.37 -8.68 -16.15
N LEU A 19 -3.55 -8.47 -17.19
CA LEU A 19 -3.09 -7.15 -17.60
C LEU A 19 -4.25 -6.24 -18.06
N GLU A 20 -5.18 -6.77 -18.85
CA GLU A 20 -6.40 -6.06 -19.27
C GLU A 20 -7.27 -5.68 -18.06
N SER A 21 -7.37 -6.57 -17.07
CA SER A 21 -8.16 -6.30 -15.85
C SER A 21 -7.54 -5.17 -15.02
N CYS A 22 -6.21 -5.14 -14.92
CA CYS A 22 -5.48 -4.03 -14.31
C CYS A 22 -5.70 -2.73 -15.06
N TRP A 23 -5.57 -2.75 -16.39
CA TRP A 23 -5.74 -1.59 -17.27
C TRP A 23 -7.16 -1.01 -17.23
N LYS A 24 -8.20 -1.85 -17.30
CA LYS A 24 -9.60 -1.40 -17.33
C LYS A 24 -9.98 -0.51 -16.15
N ARG A 25 -9.36 -0.73 -14.99
CA ARG A 25 -9.57 0.10 -13.79
C ARG A 25 -8.58 1.25 -13.65
N ASN A 26 -7.50 1.24 -14.43
CA ASN A 26 -6.40 2.20 -14.37
C ASN A 26 -5.97 2.60 -15.80
N PRO A 27 -6.83 3.29 -16.57
CA PRO A 27 -6.62 3.53 -17.99
C PRO A 27 -5.80 4.80 -18.29
N ASP A 28 -5.32 5.54 -17.28
CA ASP A 28 -4.63 6.82 -17.45
C ASP A 28 -3.13 6.66 -17.77
N GLY A 29 -2.70 5.44 -18.06
CA GLY A 29 -1.38 5.10 -18.60
C GLY A 29 -0.70 3.96 -17.86
N ALA A 30 0.31 3.36 -18.49
CA ALA A 30 1.11 2.30 -17.88
C ALA A 30 2.61 2.47 -18.14
N GLY A 31 3.37 1.70 -17.40
CA GLY A 31 4.79 1.49 -17.60
C GLY A 31 5.27 0.24 -16.89
N PHE A 32 6.47 -0.20 -17.23
CA PHE A 32 7.13 -1.31 -16.58
C PHE A 32 8.63 -1.09 -16.49
N MET A 33 9.26 -1.78 -15.56
CA MET A 33 10.70 -1.81 -15.38
C MET A 33 11.20 -3.23 -15.15
N PHE A 34 12.42 -3.50 -15.60
CA PHE A 34 13.09 -4.79 -15.43
C PHE A 34 14.61 -4.60 -15.37
N ASN A 35 15.33 -5.54 -14.77
CA ASN A 35 16.78 -5.50 -14.74
C ASN A 35 17.39 -6.12 -16.01
N ASP A 36 18.35 -5.43 -16.61
CA ASP A 36 19.16 -5.96 -17.71
C ASP A 36 20.56 -5.36 -17.71
N SER A 37 21.58 -6.19 -17.97
CA SER A 37 22.97 -5.74 -18.16
C SER A 37 23.48 -4.79 -17.06
N ASN A 38 23.23 -5.13 -15.79
CA ASN A 38 23.58 -4.29 -14.62
C ASN A 38 22.95 -2.89 -14.63
N LYS A 39 21.79 -2.72 -15.26
CA LYS A 39 20.94 -1.54 -15.13
C LYS A 39 19.48 -1.97 -14.97
N VAL A 40 18.65 -1.02 -14.57
CA VAL A 40 17.19 -1.12 -14.61
C VAL A 40 16.73 -0.37 -15.85
N VAL A 41 16.03 -1.08 -16.73
CA VAL A 41 15.40 -0.53 -17.91
C VAL A 41 13.99 -0.09 -17.52
N ILE A 42 13.66 1.19 -17.70
CA ILE A 42 12.32 1.73 -17.48
C ILE A 42 11.70 2.08 -18.83
N MET A 43 10.48 1.61 -19.05
CA MET A 43 9.66 1.97 -20.21
C MET A 43 8.27 2.37 -19.73
N LYS A 44 7.84 3.61 -19.98
CA LYS A 44 6.59 4.16 -19.46
C LYS A 44 5.95 5.21 -20.35
N GLY A 45 4.71 5.56 -20.03
CA GLY A 45 3.93 6.54 -20.77
C GLY A 45 3.16 5.91 -21.94
N PHE A 46 2.82 4.63 -21.80
CA PHE A 46 1.92 3.95 -22.72
C PHE A 46 0.50 4.39 -22.40
N MET A 47 -0.14 5.09 -23.33
CA MET A 47 -1.44 5.73 -23.08
C MET A 47 -2.61 4.88 -23.59
N THR A 48 -2.33 3.76 -24.27
CA THR A 48 -3.30 2.74 -24.64
C THR A 48 -2.83 1.37 -24.19
N PHE A 49 -3.78 0.45 -23.99
CA PHE A 49 -3.46 -0.91 -23.57
C PHE A 49 -2.66 -1.64 -24.65
N GLU A 50 -2.97 -1.39 -25.92
CA GLU A 50 -2.33 -2.01 -27.07
C GLU A 50 -0.86 -1.58 -27.17
N GLU A 51 -0.55 -0.30 -26.95
CA GLU A 51 0.82 0.23 -26.93
C GLU A 51 1.63 -0.42 -25.80
N PHE A 52 1.04 -0.48 -24.59
CA PHE A 52 1.64 -1.13 -23.43
C PHE A 52 1.90 -2.62 -23.69
N TYR A 53 0.87 -3.35 -24.13
CA TYR A 53 0.92 -4.80 -24.28
C TYR A 53 1.90 -5.20 -25.38
N LEU A 54 1.86 -4.53 -26.54
CA LEU A 54 2.82 -4.75 -27.62
C LEU A 54 4.25 -4.54 -27.11
N ARG A 55 4.50 -3.44 -26.41
CA ARG A 55 5.85 -3.13 -25.93
C ARG A 55 6.33 -4.12 -24.87
N LEU A 56 5.45 -4.62 -24.01
CA LEU A 56 5.76 -5.65 -23.03
C LEU A 56 6.08 -7.00 -23.71
N GLN A 57 5.30 -7.41 -24.71
CA GLN A 57 5.57 -8.64 -25.48
C GLN A 57 6.89 -8.56 -26.24
N THR A 58 7.14 -7.45 -26.94
CA THR A 58 8.43 -7.19 -27.59
C THR A 58 9.56 -7.24 -26.56
N ALA A 59 9.43 -6.58 -25.41
CA ALA A 59 10.45 -6.65 -24.37
C ALA A 59 10.67 -8.10 -23.86
N ASN A 60 9.61 -8.90 -23.75
CA ASN A 60 9.73 -10.31 -23.38
C ASN A 60 10.55 -11.13 -24.38
N GLU A 61 10.31 -10.94 -25.67
CA GLU A 61 11.02 -11.62 -26.75
C GLU A 61 12.51 -11.24 -26.78
N PHE A 62 12.83 -9.96 -26.63
CA PHE A 62 14.21 -9.46 -26.72
C PHE A 62 15.03 -9.64 -25.44
N TYR A 63 14.42 -9.49 -24.27
CA TYR A 63 15.14 -9.48 -22.97
C TYR A 63 14.89 -10.71 -22.12
N HIS A 64 14.07 -11.66 -22.60
CA HIS A 64 13.68 -12.87 -21.87
C HIS A 64 13.15 -12.56 -20.47
N LEU A 65 12.06 -11.77 -20.40
CA LEU A 65 11.58 -11.19 -19.14
C LEU A 65 11.23 -12.24 -18.08
N LYS A 66 10.98 -13.50 -18.44
CA LYS A 66 10.88 -14.62 -17.49
C LYS A 66 12.07 -14.65 -16.51
N GLU A 67 13.28 -14.44 -17.00
CA GLU A 67 14.51 -14.52 -16.21
C GLU A 67 14.85 -13.24 -15.42
N LYS A 68 13.95 -12.26 -15.44
CA LYS A 68 14.15 -10.94 -14.84
C LYS A 68 13.11 -10.66 -13.75
N GLY A 69 13.45 -9.81 -12.80
CA GLY A 69 12.45 -9.16 -11.96
C GLY A 69 11.73 -8.10 -12.78
N VAL A 70 10.41 -8.09 -12.77
CA VAL A 70 9.58 -7.15 -13.54
C VAL A 70 8.59 -6.47 -12.60
N VAL A 71 8.52 -5.15 -12.68
CA VAL A 71 7.50 -4.36 -12.01
C VAL A 71 6.69 -3.62 -13.06
N ILE A 72 5.37 -3.75 -13.01
CA ILE A 72 4.44 -3.10 -13.92
C ILE A 72 3.56 -2.17 -13.09
N HIS A 73 3.31 -0.96 -13.57
CA HIS A 73 2.40 -0.02 -12.92
C HIS A 73 1.33 0.43 -13.92
N PHE A 74 0.07 0.34 -13.52
CA PHE A 74 -1.07 0.92 -14.22
C PHE A 74 -1.62 2.09 -13.42
N ARG A 75 -1.75 3.25 -14.07
CA ARG A 75 -2.09 4.52 -13.45
C ARG A 75 -3.57 4.83 -13.57
N ILE A 76 -4.16 5.29 -12.47
CA ILE A 76 -5.36 6.10 -12.46
C ILE A 76 -4.96 7.46 -11.90
N ALA A 77 -5.14 8.53 -12.67
CA ALA A 77 -4.64 9.85 -12.27
C ALA A 77 -5.56 10.45 -11.20
N THR A 78 -5.14 10.31 -9.94
CA THR A 78 -5.72 10.99 -8.78
C THR A 78 -5.01 12.30 -8.47
N SER A 79 -3.78 12.47 -8.94
CA SER A 79 -2.96 13.68 -8.85
C SER A 79 -2.04 13.83 -10.07
N GLY A 80 -1.63 15.07 -10.35
CA GLY A 80 -0.80 15.44 -11.50
C GLY A 80 -1.51 15.33 -12.86
N LEU A 81 -0.84 15.78 -13.92
CA LEU A 81 -1.37 15.73 -15.29
C LEU A 81 -1.52 14.29 -15.79
N LYS A 82 -2.56 14.03 -16.59
CA LYS A 82 -2.74 12.79 -17.37
C LYS A 82 -1.80 12.79 -18.58
N ASP A 83 -0.52 12.53 -18.34
CA ASP A 83 0.50 12.51 -19.37
C ASP A 83 1.51 11.36 -19.21
N LYS A 84 2.34 11.18 -20.23
CA LYS A 84 3.40 10.16 -20.28
C LYS A 84 4.46 10.32 -19.20
N GLY A 85 4.76 11.56 -18.82
CA GLY A 85 5.78 11.89 -17.84
C GLY A 85 5.39 11.47 -16.43
N ASN A 86 4.10 11.55 -16.10
CA ASN A 86 3.51 11.20 -14.82
C ASN A 86 3.09 9.73 -14.71
N CYS A 87 3.38 8.91 -15.72
CA CYS A 87 3.31 7.46 -15.57
C CYS A 87 4.50 6.98 -14.73
N HIS A 88 4.31 5.93 -13.94
CA HIS A 88 5.38 5.17 -13.29
C HIS A 88 5.86 4.06 -14.22
N PRO A 89 7.00 3.40 -13.96
CA PRO A 89 8.00 3.64 -12.90
C PRO A 89 8.92 4.84 -13.14
N TYR A 90 9.69 5.22 -12.11
CA TYR A 90 10.65 6.34 -12.14
C TYR A 90 12.07 5.89 -11.82
N PRO A 91 13.09 6.57 -12.37
CA PRO A 91 14.48 6.38 -11.97
C PRO A 91 14.76 7.07 -10.63
N ILE A 92 15.75 6.59 -9.88
CA ILE A 92 16.40 7.42 -8.87
C ILE A 92 17.12 8.59 -9.58
N SER A 93 16.64 9.82 -9.41
CA SER A 93 17.23 11.02 -10.00
C SER A 93 16.71 12.29 -9.31
N ASN A 94 17.52 13.33 -9.27
CA ASN A 94 17.09 14.68 -8.89
C ASN A 94 16.82 15.60 -10.11
N ASP A 95 17.04 15.10 -11.33
CA ASP A 95 16.79 15.82 -12.57
C ASP A 95 15.34 15.66 -13.05
N ASN A 96 14.69 16.78 -13.36
CA ASN A 96 13.29 16.78 -13.76
C ASN A 96 13.07 16.10 -15.12
N LEU A 97 14.04 16.18 -16.03
CA LEU A 97 13.91 15.57 -17.36
C LEU A 97 14.00 14.06 -17.23
N ASP A 98 14.93 13.53 -16.44
CA ASP A 98 15.05 12.10 -16.15
C ASP A 98 13.76 11.53 -15.56
N LEU A 99 13.18 12.19 -14.55
CA LEU A 99 11.93 11.76 -13.93
C LEU A 99 10.75 11.75 -14.91
N ARG A 100 10.80 12.55 -15.99
CA ARG A 100 9.75 12.63 -17.00
C ARG A 100 10.00 11.82 -18.28
N LYS A 101 11.19 11.27 -18.49
CA LYS A 101 11.51 10.42 -19.66
C LYS A 101 10.59 9.19 -19.73
N SER A 102 10.18 8.83 -20.95
CA SER A 102 9.44 7.60 -21.23
C SER A 102 10.34 6.36 -21.31
N PHE A 103 11.63 6.56 -21.53
CA PHE A 103 12.63 5.51 -21.56
C PHE A 103 13.90 5.99 -20.86
N ILE A 104 14.40 5.22 -19.91
CA ILE A 104 15.66 5.52 -19.21
C ILE A 104 16.31 4.25 -18.65
N LEU A 105 17.64 4.24 -18.61
CA LEU A 105 18.44 3.26 -17.88
C LEU A 105 18.90 3.88 -16.56
N THR A 106 18.70 3.17 -15.46
CA THR A 106 19.05 3.65 -14.11
C THR A 106 19.62 2.53 -13.25
N GLU A 107 20.15 2.84 -12.07
CA GLU A 107 20.67 1.85 -11.11
C GLU A 107 19.56 1.32 -10.20
N LEU A 108 18.52 2.15 -9.98
CA LEU A 108 17.39 1.86 -9.11
C LEU A 108 16.11 2.43 -9.74
N GLY A 109 15.14 1.56 -9.97
CA GLY A 109 13.80 1.93 -10.43
C GLY A 109 12.80 1.89 -9.28
N ILE A 110 11.83 2.80 -9.29
CA ILE A 110 10.88 3.03 -8.20
C ILE A 110 9.46 3.09 -8.76
N ALA A 111 8.53 2.36 -8.17
CA ALA A 111 7.10 2.53 -8.39
C ALA A 111 6.37 2.68 -7.06
N HIS A 112 5.28 3.45 -7.05
CA HIS A 112 4.54 3.79 -5.85
C HIS A 112 3.05 3.82 -6.17
N ASN A 113 2.23 3.33 -5.24
CA ASN A 113 0.78 3.37 -5.30
C ASN A 113 0.24 3.89 -3.98
N GLY A 114 -0.29 5.11 -4.03
CA GLY A 114 -0.85 5.83 -2.91
C GLY A 114 -0.62 7.32 -3.09
N ILE A 115 -0.63 8.07 -1.99
CA ILE A 115 -0.45 9.52 -1.99
C ILE A 115 0.58 9.90 -0.93
N ILE A 116 1.66 10.55 -1.35
CA ILE A 116 2.67 11.09 -0.42
C ILE A 116 2.24 12.51 -0.05
N ARG A 117 1.51 12.61 1.08
CA ARG A 117 0.78 13.82 1.50
C ARG A 117 1.63 15.09 1.49
N ASN A 118 2.90 15.01 1.91
CA ASN A 118 3.81 16.16 1.96
C ASN A 118 4.08 16.79 0.58
N TYR A 119 4.01 15.99 -0.49
CA TYR A 119 4.32 16.40 -1.86
C TYR A 119 3.11 16.52 -2.78
N ASN A 120 1.97 15.97 -2.38
CA ASN A 120 0.77 16.01 -3.20
C ASN A 120 0.31 17.45 -3.49
N GLY A 121 0.15 17.76 -4.79
CA GLY A 121 -0.27 19.08 -5.26
C GLY A 121 0.74 20.21 -5.05
N LYS A 122 2.01 19.91 -4.70
CA LYS A 122 3.05 20.93 -4.47
C LYS A 122 3.73 21.42 -5.75
N ASP A 123 3.64 20.66 -6.84
CA ASP A 123 4.19 21.02 -8.15
C ASP A 123 3.12 20.84 -9.25
N LYS A 124 3.20 21.66 -10.31
CA LYS A 124 2.23 21.64 -11.43
C LYS A 124 2.58 20.60 -12.50
N VAL A 125 3.83 20.17 -12.54
CA VAL A 125 4.42 19.31 -13.56
C VAL A 125 4.73 17.94 -12.98
N LEU A 126 5.40 17.89 -11.83
CA LEU A 126 5.80 16.65 -11.18
C LEU A 126 4.71 16.16 -10.22
N ASN A 127 4.49 14.85 -10.17
CA ASN A 127 3.64 14.24 -9.15
C ASN A 127 4.38 14.09 -7.81
N ASP A 128 3.62 13.74 -6.78
CA ASP A 128 4.12 13.53 -5.41
C ASP A 128 5.27 12.53 -5.33
N THR A 129 5.19 11.44 -6.10
CA THR A 129 6.22 10.41 -6.14
C THR A 129 7.52 10.94 -6.73
N GLN A 130 7.46 11.71 -7.82
CA GLN A 130 8.64 12.31 -8.43
C GLN A 130 9.31 13.32 -7.48
N LEU A 131 8.51 14.11 -6.76
CA LEU A 131 9.03 15.04 -5.76
C LEU A 131 9.68 14.30 -4.58
N PHE A 132 9.07 13.22 -4.10
CA PHE A 132 9.65 12.37 -3.05
C PHE A 132 10.96 11.72 -3.49
N ILE A 133 11.03 11.23 -4.73
CA ILE A 133 12.27 10.67 -5.29
C ILE A 133 13.35 11.75 -5.34
N LYS A 134 13.01 12.92 -5.88
CA LYS A 134 13.94 14.03 -6.11
C LYS A 134 14.51 14.59 -4.80
N ASN A 135 13.65 14.78 -3.80
CA ASN A 135 13.97 15.56 -2.61
C ASN A 135 14.42 14.67 -1.44
N ASP A 136 13.94 13.43 -1.33
CA ASP A 136 14.28 12.54 -0.20
C ASP A 136 15.10 11.33 -0.67
N LEU A 137 14.55 10.51 -1.59
CA LEU A 137 15.21 9.25 -1.94
C LEU A 137 16.55 9.46 -2.63
N PHE A 138 16.69 10.52 -3.44
CA PHE A 138 17.96 10.86 -4.08
C PHE A 138 19.04 11.25 -3.07
N GLU A 139 18.67 11.94 -1.99
CA GLU A 139 19.59 12.28 -0.90
C GLU A 139 20.02 11.02 -0.15
N LEU A 140 19.06 10.14 0.20
CA LEU A 140 19.37 8.84 0.81
C LEU A 140 20.30 8.00 -0.08
N ASN A 141 20.04 7.96 -1.39
CA ASN A 141 20.90 7.27 -2.36
C ASN A 141 22.29 7.90 -2.52
N SER A 142 22.45 9.18 -2.18
CA SER A 142 23.75 9.86 -2.20
C SER A 142 24.58 9.53 -0.96
N LEU A 143 23.91 9.24 0.17
CA LEU A 143 24.53 8.80 1.42
C LEU A 143 24.85 7.30 1.42
N ASP A 144 23.92 6.47 0.96
CA ASP A 144 24.03 5.01 0.90
C ASP A 144 23.39 4.47 -0.39
N LYS A 145 24.20 3.86 -1.26
CA LYS A 145 23.75 3.28 -2.53
C LYS A 145 22.85 2.05 -2.35
N GLU A 146 22.82 1.46 -1.16
CA GLU A 146 21.93 0.36 -0.79
C GLU A 146 20.93 0.75 0.31
N PHE A 147 20.63 2.07 0.47
CA PHE A 147 19.72 2.56 1.50
C PHE A 147 18.37 1.81 1.55
N TYR A 148 17.85 1.42 0.38
CA TYR A 148 16.60 0.69 0.22
C TYR A 148 16.63 -0.74 0.78
N LYS A 149 17.79 -1.24 1.21
CA LYS A 149 17.95 -2.53 1.93
C LYS A 149 18.12 -2.35 3.44
N ASN A 150 18.41 -1.14 3.89
CA ASN A 150 18.62 -0.84 5.29
C ASN A 150 17.26 -0.73 6.00
N VAL A 151 17.01 -1.58 6.99
CA VAL A 151 15.74 -1.65 7.72
C VAL A 151 15.33 -0.31 8.38
N ILE A 152 16.30 0.51 8.80
CA ILE A 152 16.04 1.83 9.38
C ILE A 152 15.51 2.78 8.31
N PHE A 153 16.16 2.83 7.15
CA PHE A 153 15.70 3.67 6.04
C PHE A 153 14.38 3.16 5.45
N GLN A 154 14.17 1.85 5.37
CA GLN A 154 12.89 1.26 4.98
C GLN A 154 11.77 1.72 5.92
N SER A 155 11.96 1.60 7.23
CA SER A 155 10.99 2.07 8.23
C SER A 155 10.72 3.58 8.14
N MET A 156 11.76 4.40 7.87
CA MET A 156 11.60 5.83 7.63
C MET A 156 10.74 6.09 6.39
N ILE A 157 11.02 5.42 5.28
CA ILE A 157 10.29 5.57 4.02
C ILE A 157 8.83 5.12 4.19
N GLU A 158 8.58 4.00 4.87
CA GLU A 158 7.23 3.50 5.14
C GLU A 158 6.37 4.51 5.90
N ARG A 159 6.94 5.18 6.91
CA ARG A 159 6.24 6.27 7.62
C ARG A 159 5.96 7.48 6.73
N LEU A 160 6.83 7.79 5.76
CA LEU A 160 6.63 8.92 4.84
C LEU A 160 5.60 8.64 3.75
N ILE A 161 5.46 7.37 3.33
CA ILE A 161 4.47 6.96 2.34
C ILE A 161 3.11 6.59 2.95
N ASP A 162 3.02 6.45 4.29
CA ASP A 162 1.77 6.47 5.07
C ASP A 162 0.69 5.48 4.58
N GLY A 163 0.97 4.17 4.71
CA GLY A 163 0.08 3.09 4.26
C GLY A 163 0.03 2.86 2.74
N SER A 164 0.76 3.66 1.97
CA SER A 164 0.95 3.44 0.54
C SER A 164 1.93 2.30 0.26
N ARG A 165 1.97 1.82 -0.99
CA ARG A 165 2.86 0.74 -1.41
C ARG A 165 3.97 1.31 -2.27
N LEU A 166 5.22 0.97 -1.97
CA LEU A 166 6.37 1.39 -2.75
C LEU A 166 7.24 0.18 -3.07
N VAL A 167 7.78 0.13 -4.29
CA VAL A 167 8.66 -0.95 -4.72
C VAL A 167 9.91 -0.38 -5.36
N PHE A 168 11.05 -0.93 -4.95
CA PHE A 168 12.35 -0.73 -5.57
C PHE A 168 12.71 -1.95 -6.41
N LEU A 169 13.26 -1.72 -7.60
CA LEU A 169 13.95 -2.73 -8.39
C LEU A 169 15.36 -2.23 -8.63
N ASN A 170 16.37 -3.04 -8.30
CA ASN A 170 17.77 -2.69 -8.56
C ASN A 170 18.35 -3.41 -9.78
N GLN A 171 19.57 -3.02 -10.16
CA GLN A 171 20.30 -3.61 -11.29
C GLN A 171 20.58 -5.13 -11.19
N LYS A 172 20.52 -5.71 -9.98
CA LYS A 172 20.68 -7.16 -9.76
C LYS A 172 19.38 -7.95 -10.01
N GLY A 173 18.26 -7.25 -10.16
CA GLY A 173 16.93 -7.86 -10.26
C GLY A 173 16.27 -8.13 -8.91
N GLU A 174 16.84 -7.61 -7.83
CA GLU A 174 16.26 -7.71 -6.49
C GLU A 174 15.10 -6.71 -6.38
N ILE A 175 13.97 -7.18 -5.87
CA ILE A 175 12.75 -6.39 -5.70
C ILE A 175 12.50 -6.22 -4.20
N ILE A 176 12.53 -4.98 -3.74
CA ILE A 176 12.21 -4.62 -2.34
C ILE A 176 10.85 -3.96 -2.34
N LYS A 177 9.93 -4.54 -1.57
CA LYS A 177 8.54 -4.13 -1.45
C LYS A 177 8.33 -3.52 -0.06
N LEU A 178 7.78 -2.31 0.01
CA LEU A 178 7.43 -1.59 1.24
C LEU A 178 5.91 -1.40 1.33
N GLY A 179 5.37 -1.44 2.55
CA GLY A 179 3.93 -1.50 2.84
C GLY A 179 3.32 -2.89 2.60
N ASP A 180 1.99 -3.00 2.68
CA ASP A 180 1.31 -4.30 2.58
C ASP A 180 1.00 -4.72 1.14
N TRP A 181 1.41 -5.93 0.76
CA TRP A 181 1.23 -6.47 -0.59
C TRP A 181 0.33 -7.69 -0.60
N PHE A 182 -0.49 -7.81 -1.64
CA PHE A 182 -1.38 -8.95 -1.85
C PHE A 182 -0.73 -9.95 -2.80
N GLN A 183 -0.60 -11.19 -2.38
CA GLN A 183 -0.15 -12.26 -3.28
C GLN A 183 -1.37 -12.90 -3.97
N ASP A 184 -1.32 -12.99 -5.30
CA ASP A 184 -2.28 -13.76 -6.11
C ASP A 184 -1.51 -14.63 -7.11
N GLY A 185 -1.53 -15.94 -6.86
CA GLY A 185 -0.66 -16.90 -7.52
C GLY A 185 0.83 -16.57 -7.32
N ASN A 186 1.54 -16.38 -8.43
CA ASN A 186 2.98 -16.10 -8.45
C ASN A 186 3.30 -14.58 -8.55
N TYR A 187 2.30 -13.73 -8.38
CA TYR A 187 2.44 -12.28 -8.50
C TYR A 187 2.09 -11.58 -7.20
N TYR A 188 2.69 -10.42 -6.97
CA TYR A 188 2.28 -9.52 -5.90
C TYR A 188 1.62 -8.28 -6.47
N PHE A 189 0.59 -7.80 -5.80
CA PHE A 189 -0.20 -6.63 -6.19
C PHE A 189 -0.27 -5.61 -5.07
N SER A 190 -0.21 -4.33 -5.42
CA SER A 190 -0.41 -3.25 -4.44
C SER A 190 -1.86 -3.08 -3.99
N ASN A 191 -2.81 -3.71 -4.70
CA ASN A 191 -4.20 -3.93 -4.31
C ASN A 191 -4.88 -4.90 -5.29
N LEU A 192 -5.99 -5.50 -4.86
CA LEU A 192 -6.76 -6.47 -5.65
C LEU A 192 -7.96 -5.84 -6.37
N ASN A 193 -8.02 -4.50 -6.50
CA ASN A 193 -9.18 -3.85 -7.11
C ASN A 193 -9.44 -4.35 -8.53
N HIS A 194 -8.40 -4.76 -9.26
CA HIS A 194 -8.50 -5.28 -10.63
C HIS A 194 -9.23 -6.63 -10.74
N VAL A 195 -9.31 -7.40 -9.66
CA VAL A 195 -10.01 -8.69 -9.62
C VAL A 195 -11.53 -8.42 -9.56
N SER A 196 -12.29 -8.91 -10.54
CA SER A 196 -13.76 -8.96 -10.37
C SER A 196 -14.09 -10.08 -9.39
N LYS A 197 -15.01 -9.83 -8.45
CA LYS A 197 -15.57 -10.88 -7.58
C LYS A 197 -16.27 -11.91 -8.48
N LYS A 198 -15.54 -12.90 -9.01
CA LYS A 198 -16.16 -14.13 -9.51
C LYS A 198 -16.65 -14.86 -8.27
N PHE A 199 -17.98 -14.94 -8.13
CA PHE A 199 -18.66 -15.76 -7.14
C PHE A 199 -17.95 -17.11 -7.00
N LEU A 200 -17.23 -17.28 -5.90
CA LEU A 200 -16.89 -18.59 -5.40
C LEU A 200 -18.21 -19.18 -4.87
N ASN A 201 -18.82 -20.02 -5.70
CA ASN A 201 -19.86 -20.95 -5.27
C ASN A 201 -19.25 -21.91 -4.24
N ILE A 202 -19.15 -21.48 -2.99
CA ILE A 202 -18.94 -22.37 -1.84
C ILE A 202 -20.29 -22.54 -1.20
N ASN A 203 -20.97 -23.62 -1.59
CA ASN A 203 -22.21 -24.01 -0.95
C ASN A 203 -21.96 -24.37 0.52
N LYS A 204 -22.62 -23.58 1.38
CA LYS A 204 -23.05 -23.81 2.77
C LYS A 204 -21.99 -23.79 3.87
N ARG A 205 -21.93 -22.65 4.56
CA ARG A 205 -22.14 -22.50 6.03
C ARG A 205 -22.75 -21.11 6.32
N PRO A 206 -23.48 -20.95 7.42
CA PRO A 206 -24.82 -20.34 7.44
C PRO A 206 -24.85 -18.81 7.47
N GLN A 207 -25.99 -18.27 7.02
CA GLN A 207 -26.35 -16.84 6.99
C GLN A 207 -26.13 -16.16 8.35
N ILE A 208 -25.30 -15.12 8.36
CA ILE A 208 -25.47 -13.95 9.24
C ILE A 208 -25.24 -12.71 8.35
N PHE A 209 -26.38 -12.24 7.83
CA PHE A 209 -26.74 -10.91 7.31
C PHE A 209 -25.82 -10.14 6.35
N ASP A 210 -26.31 -10.05 5.10
CA ASP A 210 -26.18 -8.89 4.22
C ASP A 210 -26.48 -7.59 4.97
N ASN A 211 -25.63 -6.58 4.81
CA ASN A 211 -26.00 -5.18 5.03
C ASN A 211 -25.19 -4.25 4.11
N ASP A 212 -25.25 -4.49 2.80
CA ASP A 212 -25.09 -3.42 1.81
C ASP A 212 -26.46 -2.76 1.60
N LEU A 213 -26.88 -1.91 2.54
CA LEU A 213 -27.91 -0.86 2.39
C LEU A 213 -28.10 -0.15 3.74
N LYS A 214 -27.33 0.90 4.03
CA LYS A 214 -27.68 1.94 5.02
C LYS A 214 -26.77 3.17 4.87
N TYR A 215 -26.86 3.82 3.72
CA TYR A 215 -26.66 5.26 3.60
C TYR A 215 -27.99 5.87 3.16
N PHE A 216 -28.99 5.75 4.02
CA PHE A 216 -30.17 6.61 4.06
C PHE A 216 -30.59 6.72 5.52
N ASP A 217 -30.79 7.97 5.93
CA ASP A 217 -31.17 8.50 7.23
C ASP A 217 -32.06 7.60 8.10
N GLU A 218 -31.78 7.57 9.41
CA GLU A 218 -32.77 7.94 10.43
C GLU A 218 -32.09 8.05 11.81
N GLU A 219 -32.34 9.18 12.46
CA GLU A 219 -31.97 9.53 13.83
C GLU A 219 -32.44 8.45 14.83
N ASN A 220 -31.52 7.62 15.32
CA ASN A 220 -31.64 6.88 16.59
C ASN A 220 -30.21 6.50 17.03
N GLU A 221 -29.62 7.29 17.93
CA GLU A 221 -28.31 7.00 18.54
C GLU A 221 -28.49 5.91 19.61
N GLU A 222 -28.68 4.66 19.20
CA GLU A 222 -28.60 3.51 20.12
C GLU A 222 -27.14 3.32 20.54
N PHE A 223 -26.88 3.18 21.84
CA PHE A 223 -25.54 2.94 22.38
C PHE A 223 -25.31 1.43 22.52
N THR A 224 -24.17 0.91 22.07
CA THR A 224 -23.86 -0.52 22.14
C THR A 224 -22.49 -0.81 22.74
N ILE A 225 -22.39 -1.89 23.53
CA ILE A 225 -21.12 -2.45 24.00
C ILE A 225 -21.10 -3.92 23.57
N ASN A 226 -20.12 -4.34 22.77
CA ASN A 226 -20.04 -5.71 22.23
C ASN A 226 -21.34 -6.16 21.54
N ASP A 227 -21.92 -5.31 20.70
CA ASP A 227 -23.21 -5.51 20.02
C ASP A 227 -24.45 -5.59 20.94
N GLU A 228 -24.32 -5.40 22.27
CA GLU A 228 -25.45 -5.32 23.19
C GLU A 228 -25.90 -3.86 23.38
N VAL A 229 -27.19 -3.59 23.15
CA VAL A 229 -27.78 -2.25 23.34
C VAL A 229 -27.85 -1.93 24.83
N VAL A 230 -27.26 -0.81 25.21
CA VAL A 230 -27.23 -0.28 26.57
C VAL A 230 -27.83 1.13 26.60
N ASP A 231 -28.27 1.57 27.79
CA ASP A 231 -28.63 2.98 27.95
C ASP A 231 -27.37 3.87 27.96
N LYS A 232 -27.57 5.14 27.64
CA LYS A 232 -26.48 6.13 27.53
C LYS A 232 -25.72 6.32 28.85
N ASP A 233 -26.42 6.34 29.98
CA ASP A 233 -25.78 6.55 31.28
C ASP A 233 -24.84 5.39 31.63
N TYR A 234 -25.24 4.16 31.29
CA TYR A 234 -24.39 2.98 31.41
C TYR A 234 -23.20 3.02 30.45
N PHE A 235 -23.41 3.44 29.19
CA PHE A 235 -22.34 3.57 28.19
C PHE A 235 -21.27 4.58 28.61
N ASP A 236 -21.70 5.78 29.02
CA ASP A 236 -20.81 6.85 29.48
C ASP A 236 -20.04 6.39 30.73
N LEU A 237 -20.71 5.74 31.70
CA LEU A 237 -20.06 5.18 32.88
C LEU A 237 -19.04 4.09 32.54
N PHE A 238 -19.35 3.24 31.56
CA PHE A 238 -18.45 2.18 31.13
C PHE A 238 -17.20 2.74 30.45
N ILE A 239 -17.35 3.74 29.57
CA ILE A 239 -16.20 4.42 28.95
C ILE A 239 -15.35 5.15 29.98
N ASP A 240 -15.96 5.85 30.95
CA ASP A 240 -15.26 6.56 32.01
C ASP A 240 -14.44 5.64 32.92
N ALA A 241 -14.81 4.36 33.02
CA ALA A 241 -14.07 3.34 33.75
C ALA A 241 -12.84 2.81 32.99
N LEU A 242 -12.71 3.10 31.70
CA LEU A 242 -11.61 2.65 30.85
C LEU A 242 -10.55 3.74 30.66
N ASP A 243 -9.30 3.32 30.50
CA ASP A 243 -8.22 4.23 30.17
C ASP A 243 -8.16 4.47 28.67
N ARG A 244 -8.45 5.70 28.24
CA ARG A 244 -8.27 6.08 26.85
C ARG A 244 -6.79 6.05 26.49
N LEU A 245 -6.50 5.46 25.34
CA LEU A 245 -5.16 5.44 24.79
C LEU A 245 -4.85 6.78 24.10
N GLU A 246 -3.95 7.56 24.70
CA GLU A 246 -3.62 8.92 24.28
C GLU A 246 -2.51 8.96 23.22
N ASN A 247 -2.32 10.14 22.63
CA ASN A 247 -1.29 10.34 21.61
C ASN A 247 0.11 10.03 22.13
N GLY A 248 0.73 8.99 21.56
CA GLY A 248 2.08 8.53 21.90
C GLY A 248 2.13 7.24 22.72
N ASP A 249 0.98 6.79 23.24
CA ASP A 249 0.87 5.48 23.87
C ASP A 249 0.68 4.40 22.81
N SER A 250 1.10 3.17 23.13
CA SER A 250 0.89 2.01 22.26
C SER A 250 0.82 0.74 23.10
N VAL A 251 -0.14 -0.10 22.78
CA VAL A 251 -0.25 -1.47 23.29
C VAL A 251 -0.31 -2.43 22.11
N TYR A 252 -0.06 -3.71 22.36
CA TYR A 252 0.07 -4.71 21.31
C TYR A 252 -0.90 -5.87 21.56
N SER A 253 -1.36 -6.53 20.50
CA SER A 253 -2.09 -7.81 20.61
C SER A 253 -1.27 -8.85 21.36
N GLU A 254 -1.93 -9.92 21.83
CA GLU A 254 -1.24 -10.98 22.58
C GLU A 254 -0.05 -11.60 21.83
N ASP A 255 -0.18 -11.72 20.51
CA ASP A 255 0.84 -12.25 19.59
C ASP A 255 1.84 -11.19 19.11
N TYR A 256 1.68 -9.94 19.54
CA TYR A 256 2.45 -8.76 19.15
C TYR A 256 2.42 -8.43 17.65
N PHE A 257 1.48 -8.96 16.89
CA PHE A 257 1.34 -8.68 15.47
C PHE A 257 0.64 -7.34 15.20
N GLN A 258 -0.36 -7.01 16.00
CA GLN A 258 -1.14 -5.78 15.89
C GLN A 258 -0.69 -4.78 16.96
N GLU A 259 -0.35 -3.56 16.55
CA GLU A 259 -0.18 -2.42 17.45
C GLU A 259 -1.49 -1.63 17.49
N TYR A 260 -1.92 -1.25 18.69
CA TYR A 260 -3.08 -0.40 18.92
C TYR A 260 -2.60 0.93 19.47
N ASN A 261 -2.94 2.02 18.77
CA ASN A 261 -2.60 3.37 19.19
C ASN A 261 -3.62 4.39 18.65
N SER A 262 -3.50 5.64 19.08
CA SER A 262 -4.42 6.70 18.67
C SER A 262 -4.37 7.04 17.17
N PHE A 263 -3.38 6.52 16.41
CA PHE A 263 -3.27 6.74 14.96
C PHE A 263 -4.12 5.77 14.15
N ASN A 264 -4.42 4.58 14.68
CA ASN A 264 -5.16 3.53 13.96
C ASN A 264 -6.52 3.19 14.56
N GLY A 265 -6.99 3.95 15.55
CA GLY A 265 -8.32 3.82 16.12
C GLY A 265 -8.48 4.62 17.40
N LYS A 266 -9.69 4.62 17.95
CA LYS A 266 -10.00 5.22 19.25
C LYS A 266 -10.09 4.11 20.28
N TYR A 267 -8.98 3.82 20.95
CA TYR A 267 -8.92 2.68 21.86
C TYR A 267 -9.06 3.06 23.32
N TYR A 268 -9.68 2.16 24.07
CA TYR A 268 -9.90 2.23 25.51
C TYR A 268 -9.43 0.92 26.15
N LEU A 269 -8.73 1.03 27.28
CA LEU A 269 -8.08 -0.09 27.94
C LEU A 269 -8.78 -0.38 29.27
N ASN A 270 -9.13 -1.64 29.49
CA ASN A 270 -9.37 -2.16 30.82
C ASN A 270 -8.03 -2.71 31.34
N LYS A 271 -7.42 -2.02 32.30
CA LYS A 271 -6.12 -2.40 32.87
C LYS A 271 -6.18 -3.64 33.77
N GLU A 272 -7.32 -3.91 34.40
CA GLU A 272 -7.48 -5.06 35.30
C GLU A 272 -7.46 -6.37 34.51
N ASP A 273 -8.25 -6.42 33.44
CA ASP A 273 -8.41 -7.61 32.61
C ASP A 273 -7.50 -7.64 31.38
N LYS A 274 -6.68 -6.59 31.18
CA LYS A 274 -5.83 -6.40 29.99
C LYS A 274 -6.62 -6.46 28.69
N MET A 275 -7.85 -5.96 28.67
CA MET A 275 -8.71 -5.92 27.48
C MET A 275 -8.58 -4.57 26.78
N ILE A 276 -8.66 -4.59 25.46
CA ILE A 276 -8.75 -3.39 24.63
C ILE A 276 -10.08 -3.34 23.88
N TYR A 277 -10.68 -2.16 23.88
CA TYR A 277 -11.91 -1.83 23.18
C TYR A 277 -11.66 -0.74 22.14
N GLU A 278 -12.38 -0.75 21.02
CA GLU A 278 -12.40 0.31 20.01
C GLU A 278 -13.76 1.01 20.01
N LEU A 279 -13.73 2.34 20.04
CA LEU A 279 -14.92 3.17 19.87
C LEU A 279 -15.15 3.46 18.38
N ILE A 280 -16.24 2.91 17.84
CA ILE A 280 -16.69 3.12 16.46
C ILE A 280 -17.73 4.24 16.46
N GLY A 281 -17.51 5.26 15.63
CA GLY A 281 -18.35 6.47 15.65
C GLY A 281 -18.24 7.18 17.02
N ASN A 282 -19.40 7.31 17.68
CA ASN A 282 -19.54 7.95 19.00
C ASN A 282 -20.40 7.14 19.99
N ASN A 283 -20.94 5.98 19.60
CA ASN A 283 -21.98 5.25 20.33
C ASN A 283 -21.78 3.73 20.35
N GLU A 284 -20.76 3.18 19.69
CA GLU A 284 -20.48 1.74 19.71
C GLU A 284 -19.09 1.46 20.26
N LEU A 285 -19.00 0.63 21.30
CA LEU A 285 -17.73 0.21 21.89
C LEU A 285 -17.55 -1.30 21.75
N MET A 286 -16.52 -1.72 21.03
CA MET A 286 -16.31 -3.13 20.68
C MET A 286 -15.03 -3.68 21.29
N PHE A 287 -15.09 -4.83 21.95
CA PHE A 287 -13.92 -5.58 22.37
C PHE A 287 -13.13 -6.04 21.15
N VAL A 288 -11.84 -5.76 21.15
CA VAL A 288 -10.95 -6.05 20.03
C VAL A 288 -10.01 -7.19 20.35
N ASP A 289 -9.32 -7.13 21.49
CA ASP A 289 -8.32 -8.14 21.88
C ASP A 289 -7.93 -8.02 23.37
N TYR A 290 -7.10 -8.95 23.84
CA TYR A 290 -6.29 -8.77 25.03
C TYR A 290 -4.96 -8.13 24.65
N TYR A 291 -4.51 -7.13 25.42
CA TYR A 291 -3.33 -6.35 25.11
C TYR A 291 -2.14 -6.66 26.03
N LYS A 292 -0.95 -6.51 25.47
CA LYS A 292 0.33 -6.47 26.19
C LYS A 292 0.94 -5.09 26.08
N SER A 293 1.49 -4.62 27.19
CA SER A 293 2.24 -3.36 27.24
C SER A 293 3.58 -3.49 26.53
N LYS A 294 4.12 -2.34 26.15
CA LYS A 294 5.45 -2.22 25.56
C LYS A 294 6.56 -2.74 26.49
N GLU A 295 6.41 -2.61 27.80
CA GLU A 295 7.37 -3.14 28.77
C GLU A 295 7.36 -4.67 28.85
N GLU A 296 6.17 -5.29 28.72
CA GLU A 296 6.02 -6.74 28.64
C GLU A 296 6.68 -7.31 27.38
N TYR A 297 6.63 -6.58 26.25
CA TYR A 297 7.36 -6.93 25.02
C TYR A 297 8.89 -6.97 25.23
N TYR A 298 9.47 -5.99 25.94
CA TYR A 298 10.93 -5.91 26.11
C TYR A 298 11.50 -6.92 27.11
N LYS A 299 10.70 -7.42 28.07
CA LYS A 299 11.13 -8.46 29.01
C LYS A 299 11.32 -9.84 28.37
N LEU A 300 10.81 -10.08 27.16
CA LEU A 300 10.99 -11.33 26.40
C LEU A 300 12.30 -11.38 25.57
N LYS A 301 13.06 -10.28 25.53
CA LYS A 301 14.31 -10.16 24.76
C LYS A 301 15.58 -10.04 25.62
N LEU A 302 15.48 -10.33 26.93
CA LEU A 302 16.60 -10.52 27.86
C LEU A 302 16.59 -11.95 28.40
#